data_AF-A0AAW7YCT4-F1
#
_entry.id   AF-A0AAW7YCT4-F1
#
_cell.length_a   1.000
_cell.length_b   1.000
_cell.length_c   1.000
_cell.angle_alpha   90.00
_cell.angle_beta   90.00
_cell.angle_gamma   90.00
#
_symmetry.space_group_name_H-M   'P 1'
#
loop_
_entity.id
_entity.type
_entity.pdbx_description
1 polymer ?
#
loop_
_entity_poly.entity_id
_entity_poly.type
_entity_poly.pdbx_seq_one_letter_code
_entity_poly.pdbx_strand_id
1 'polypeptide(L)'
;MNIKLTKFSKENLHQNLNRLLNAFESKGMNVEGSLLPPIPEIELRERCSWFPGDLPNEIVALYEWRGGQEKDTWESEFPFWFRDNSFCSIARAEFEYKSMMESYGKYQPDHDMLKYSFPIAAFNGGWYVIPTRRHNLNSVLKRPVISVHQDIDIYFYTIEKMVETCAEWVEHDNYSPDGLYPESVEMQIWRKHNPAIFS
;
A
#
# COMPACT_ATOMS: atom_id res chain seq x y z
N MET A 1 12.95 15.77 14.99
CA MET A 1 11.52 15.42 15.15
C MET A 1 11.44 14.02 15.75
N ASN A 2 10.61 13.80 16.77
CA ASN A 2 10.52 12.51 17.45
C ASN A 2 9.34 11.71 16.89
N ILE A 3 9.59 10.87 15.89
CA ILE A 3 8.56 10.01 15.29
C ILE A 3 8.32 8.85 16.25
N LYS A 4 7.16 8.85 16.94
CA LYS A 4 6.79 7.76 17.84
C LYS A 4 6.09 6.65 17.04
N LEU A 5 6.86 5.70 16.54
CA LEU A 5 6.31 4.52 15.88
C LEU A 5 5.84 3.50 16.93
N THR A 6 4.62 3.02 16.77
CA THR A 6 4.14 1.84 17.49
C THR A 6 4.75 0.58 16.89
N LYS A 7 4.90 -0.46 17.70
CA LYS A 7 5.29 -1.78 17.18
C LYS A 7 4.17 -2.31 16.28
N PHE A 8 4.55 -2.93 15.17
CA PHE A 8 3.61 -3.58 14.26
C PHE A 8 2.69 -4.57 14.99
N SER A 9 1.39 -4.54 14.64
CA SER A 9 0.37 -5.49 15.08
C SER A 9 -0.49 -5.93 13.90
N LYS A 10 -0.56 -7.25 13.70
CA LYS A 10 -1.43 -7.88 12.69
C LYS A 10 -2.89 -7.54 12.94
N GLU A 11 -3.32 -7.62 14.20
CA GLU A 11 -4.69 -7.36 14.62
C GLU A 11 -5.09 -5.91 14.33
N ASN A 12 -4.21 -4.95 14.65
CA ASN A 12 -4.45 -3.53 14.36
C ASN A 12 -4.53 -3.27 12.85
N LEU A 13 -3.63 -3.87 12.06
CA LEU A 13 -3.68 -3.75 10.60
C LEU A 13 -5.00 -4.31 10.05
N HIS A 14 -5.41 -5.51 10.46
CA HIS A 14 -6.65 -6.15 10.02
C HIS A 14 -7.89 -5.33 10.42
N GLN A 15 -7.92 -4.78 11.63
CA GLN A 15 -9.00 -3.90 12.08
C GLN A 15 -9.11 -2.66 11.19
N ASN A 16 -7.98 -2.01 10.87
CA ASN A 16 -7.97 -0.84 9.99
C ASN A 16 -8.31 -1.19 8.53
N LEU A 17 -7.91 -2.35 8.01
CA LEU A 17 -8.29 -2.80 6.68
C LEU A 17 -9.79 -3.07 6.58
N ASN A 18 -10.39 -3.69 7.61
CA ASN A 18 -11.85 -3.84 7.69
C ASN A 18 -12.56 -2.49 7.82
N ARG A 19 -12.00 -1.52 8.54
CA ARG A 19 -12.53 -0.16 8.62
C ARG A 19 -12.53 0.51 7.24
N LEU A 20 -11.43 0.43 6.50
CA LEU A 20 -11.33 0.96 5.14
C LEU A 20 -12.33 0.27 4.20
N LEU A 21 -12.45 -1.05 4.25
CA LEU A 21 -13.46 -1.81 3.48
C LEU A 21 -14.87 -1.29 3.78
N ASN A 22 -15.23 -1.24 5.06
CA ASN A 22 -16.56 -0.77 5.48
C ASN A 22 -16.82 0.68 5.06
N ALA A 23 -15.79 1.53 5.03
CA ALA A 23 -15.90 2.91 4.57
C ALA A 23 -16.29 2.96 3.07
N PHE A 24 -15.66 2.13 2.23
CA PHE A 24 -16.04 2.00 0.82
C PHE A 24 -17.47 1.46 0.66
N GLU A 25 -17.80 0.37 1.35
CA GLU A 25 -19.13 -0.25 1.28
C GLU A 25 -20.24 0.71 1.74
N SER A 26 -19.97 1.54 2.75
CA SER A 26 -20.93 2.56 3.22
C SER A 26 -21.28 3.62 2.18
N LYS A 27 -20.43 3.78 1.16
CA LYS A 27 -20.66 4.66 0.01
C LYS A 27 -21.25 3.95 -1.21
N GLY A 28 -21.64 2.68 -1.06
CA GLY A 28 -22.16 1.86 -2.16
C GLY A 28 -21.09 1.40 -3.14
N MET A 29 -19.82 1.49 -2.78
CA MET A 29 -18.72 0.92 -3.56
C MET A 29 -18.56 -0.53 -3.12
N ASN A 30 -19.12 -1.46 -3.90
CA ASN A 30 -19.00 -2.90 -3.67
C ASN A 30 -17.57 -3.35 -3.99
N VAL A 31 -16.68 -3.16 -3.01
CA VAL A 31 -15.25 -3.46 -3.10
C VAL A 31 -14.98 -4.87 -2.57
N GLU A 32 -15.76 -5.37 -1.61
CA GLU A 32 -15.59 -6.73 -1.09
C GLU A 32 -15.63 -7.78 -2.21
N GLY A 33 -16.50 -7.58 -3.21
CA GLY A 33 -16.63 -8.46 -4.37
C GLY A 33 -15.36 -8.57 -5.24
N SER A 34 -14.48 -7.56 -5.23
CA SER A 34 -13.24 -7.58 -6.03
C SER A 34 -12.04 -8.22 -5.31
N LEU A 35 -12.17 -8.49 -4.02
CA LEU A 35 -11.07 -8.98 -3.19
C LEU A 35 -10.95 -10.51 -3.23
N LEU A 36 -9.74 -10.98 -3.51
CA LEU A 36 -9.39 -12.40 -3.44
C LEU A 36 -9.38 -12.90 -1.99
N PRO A 37 -9.65 -14.20 -1.76
CA PRO A 37 -9.61 -14.78 -0.43
C PRO A 37 -8.23 -14.61 0.25
N PRO A 38 -8.18 -14.63 1.59
CA PRO A 38 -6.94 -14.66 2.36
C PRO A 38 -5.96 -15.75 1.89
N ILE A 39 -4.66 -15.47 1.97
CA ILE A 39 -3.60 -16.43 1.64
C ILE A 39 -2.84 -16.83 2.92
N PRO A 40 -2.80 -18.12 3.30
CA PRO A 40 -1.99 -18.60 4.43
C PRO A 40 -0.49 -18.29 4.23
N GLU A 41 0.23 -18.01 5.32
CA GLU A 41 1.65 -17.62 5.25
C GLU A 41 2.55 -18.58 4.45
N ILE A 42 2.39 -19.89 4.65
CA ILE A 42 3.20 -20.91 3.96
C ILE A 42 3.01 -20.80 2.44
N GLU A 43 1.75 -20.76 2.02
CA GLU A 43 1.37 -20.64 0.61
C GLU A 43 1.81 -19.28 0.03
N LEU A 44 1.70 -18.20 0.79
CA LEU A 44 2.17 -16.88 0.38
C LEU A 44 3.67 -16.88 0.09
N ARG A 45 4.48 -17.48 0.96
CA ARG A 45 5.93 -17.57 0.79
C ARG A 45 6.30 -18.39 -0.45
N GLU A 46 5.59 -19.48 -0.71
CA GLU A 46 5.79 -20.29 -1.92
C GLU A 46 5.46 -19.49 -3.19
N ARG A 47 4.29 -18.83 -3.21
CA ARG A 47 3.84 -17.98 -4.32
C ARG A 47 4.74 -16.75 -4.56
N CYS A 48 5.49 -16.32 -3.54
CA CYS A 48 6.44 -15.19 -3.63
C CYS A 48 7.90 -15.62 -3.82
N SER A 49 8.17 -16.87 -4.22
CA SER A 49 9.53 -17.38 -4.46
C SER A 49 10.32 -16.61 -5.54
N TRP A 50 9.62 -15.82 -6.38
CA TRP A 50 10.23 -14.91 -7.36
C TRP A 50 10.89 -13.67 -6.72
N PHE A 51 10.49 -13.28 -5.51
CA PHE A 51 10.97 -12.08 -4.86
C PHE A 51 12.33 -12.35 -4.17
N PRO A 52 13.36 -11.50 -4.36
CA PRO A 52 14.71 -11.79 -3.86
C PRO A 52 14.91 -11.53 -2.35
N GLY A 53 13.88 -11.11 -1.61
CA GLY A 53 13.94 -10.80 -0.18
C GLY A 53 12.99 -11.64 0.66
N ASP A 54 13.12 -11.54 1.99
CA ASP A 54 12.19 -12.20 2.91
C ASP A 54 10.96 -11.31 3.11
N LEU A 55 9.76 -11.91 3.03
CA LEU A 55 8.53 -11.19 3.33
C LEU A 55 8.46 -10.83 4.82
N PRO A 56 8.37 -9.54 5.18
CA PRO A 56 8.20 -9.11 6.55
C PRO A 56 6.74 -9.31 7.01
N ASN A 57 6.53 -9.33 8.33
CA ASN A 57 5.21 -9.60 8.93
C ASN A 57 4.12 -8.65 8.44
N GLU A 58 4.47 -7.42 8.09
CA GLU A 58 3.58 -6.40 7.52
C GLU A 58 2.94 -6.88 6.20
N ILE A 59 3.74 -7.48 5.31
CA ILE A 59 3.28 -8.00 4.02
C ILE A 59 2.52 -9.32 4.21
N VAL A 60 3.04 -10.20 5.07
CA VAL A 60 2.35 -11.46 5.40
C VAL A 60 0.95 -11.17 5.95
N ALA A 61 0.84 -10.27 6.92
CA ALA A 61 -0.44 -9.90 7.50
C ALA A 61 -1.41 -9.28 6.48
N LEU A 62 -0.91 -8.45 5.56
CA LEU A 62 -1.75 -7.87 4.49
C LEU A 62 -2.39 -8.96 3.63
N TYR A 63 -1.60 -9.95 3.18
CA TYR A 63 -2.10 -11.03 2.32
C TYR A 63 -2.87 -12.12 3.07
N GLU A 64 -2.62 -12.30 4.37
CA GLU A 64 -3.47 -13.12 5.26
C GLU A 64 -4.83 -12.46 5.55
N TRP A 65 -5.02 -11.17 5.23
CA TRP A 65 -6.33 -10.53 5.31
C TRP A 65 -7.14 -10.75 4.03
N ARG A 66 -6.55 -10.44 2.87
CA ARG A 66 -7.11 -10.69 1.53
C ARG A 66 -5.98 -10.85 0.52
N GLY A 67 -6.22 -11.63 -0.54
CA GLY A 67 -5.21 -11.96 -1.55
C GLY A 67 -4.93 -10.88 -2.59
N GLY A 68 -5.32 -9.62 -2.35
CA GLY A 68 -5.34 -8.54 -3.35
C GLY A 68 -6.56 -8.60 -4.27
N GLN A 69 -6.45 -8.00 -5.45
CA GLN A 69 -7.45 -8.07 -6.51
C GLN A 69 -6.82 -8.35 -7.88
N GLU A 70 -7.61 -8.85 -8.83
CA GLU A 70 -7.16 -9.17 -10.20
C GLU A 70 -7.41 -8.05 -11.21
N LYS A 71 -8.46 -7.24 -11.00
CA LYS A 71 -8.91 -6.21 -11.94
C LYS A 71 -8.85 -4.83 -11.31
N ASP A 72 -8.45 -3.83 -12.10
CA ASP A 72 -8.43 -2.42 -11.71
C ASP A 72 -9.54 -1.59 -12.37
N THR A 73 -10.49 -2.27 -13.01
CA THR A 73 -11.47 -1.61 -13.89
C THR A 73 -12.74 -1.23 -13.12
N TRP A 74 -13.20 -0.01 -13.36
CA TRP A 74 -14.39 0.62 -12.79
C TRP A 74 -15.73 0.08 -13.35
N GLU A 75 -15.74 -1.09 -13.99
CA GLU A 75 -16.89 -1.53 -14.79
C GLU A 75 -18.03 -2.11 -13.94
N SER A 76 -17.74 -3.05 -13.03
CA SER A 76 -18.77 -3.74 -12.23
C SER A 76 -18.41 -3.95 -10.77
N GLU A 77 -17.13 -3.84 -10.42
CA GLU A 77 -16.59 -4.00 -9.07
C GLU A 77 -15.64 -2.84 -8.80
N PHE A 78 -15.74 -2.24 -7.61
CA PHE A 78 -14.83 -1.15 -7.25
C PHE A 78 -13.50 -1.75 -6.77
N PRO A 79 -12.35 -1.27 -7.27
CA PRO A 79 -11.05 -1.65 -6.72
C PRO A 79 -10.91 -1.29 -5.24
N PHE A 80 -10.17 -2.08 -4.48
CA PHE A 80 -9.74 -1.72 -3.13
C PHE A 80 -8.52 -0.80 -3.23
N TRP A 81 -8.79 0.50 -3.21
CA TRP A 81 -7.78 1.54 -3.37
C TRP A 81 -7.07 1.88 -2.06
N PHE A 82 -5.74 1.93 -2.13
CA PHE A 82 -4.92 2.73 -1.23
C PHE A 82 -4.64 4.06 -1.95
N ARG A 83 -5.49 5.06 -1.72
CA ARG A 83 -5.45 6.36 -2.42
C ARG A 83 -5.45 6.18 -3.94
N ASP A 84 -4.27 6.26 -4.57
CA ASP A 84 -4.10 6.23 -6.03
C ASP A 84 -3.80 4.83 -6.58
N ASN A 85 -3.51 3.84 -5.72
CA ASN A 85 -3.01 2.52 -6.13
C ASN A 85 -3.90 1.40 -5.59
N SER A 86 -4.28 0.44 -6.43
CA SER A 86 -5.14 -0.67 -6.04
C SER A 86 -4.33 -1.83 -5.45
N PHE A 87 -4.93 -2.56 -4.51
CA PHE A 87 -4.26 -3.63 -3.77
C PHE A 87 -3.88 -4.82 -4.68
N CYS A 88 -2.59 -5.00 -4.96
CA CYS A 88 -2.13 -6.03 -5.90
C CYS A 88 -2.35 -7.45 -5.38
N SER A 89 -2.90 -8.34 -6.22
CA SER A 89 -2.70 -9.77 -6.05
C SER A 89 -1.22 -10.17 -6.17
N ILE A 90 -0.85 -11.37 -5.73
CA ILE A 90 0.55 -11.83 -5.83
C ILE A 90 1.05 -11.93 -7.28
N ALA A 91 0.20 -12.42 -8.19
CA ALA A 91 0.54 -12.48 -9.61
C ALA A 91 0.77 -11.07 -10.19
N ARG A 92 -0.05 -10.11 -9.77
CA ARG A 92 0.12 -8.71 -10.15
C ARG A 92 1.36 -8.09 -9.52
N ALA A 93 1.61 -8.32 -8.23
CA ALA A 93 2.81 -7.84 -7.54
C ALA A 93 4.10 -8.33 -8.24
N GLU A 94 4.13 -9.57 -8.74
CA GLU A 94 5.26 -10.07 -9.53
C GLU A 94 5.44 -9.30 -10.85
N PHE A 95 4.34 -9.11 -11.58
CA PHE A 95 4.34 -8.35 -12.83
C PHE A 95 4.82 -6.92 -12.61
N GLU A 96 4.26 -6.25 -11.61
CA GLU A 96 4.58 -4.87 -11.25
C GLU A 96 6.02 -4.73 -10.75
N TYR A 97 6.53 -5.71 -9.98
CA TYR A 97 7.94 -5.75 -9.58
C TYR A 97 8.87 -5.80 -10.80
N LYS A 98 8.56 -6.64 -11.80
CA LYS A 98 9.36 -6.70 -13.05
C LYS A 98 9.32 -5.35 -13.78
N SER A 99 8.13 -4.75 -13.93
CA SER A 99 7.96 -3.46 -14.58
C SER A 99 8.74 -2.33 -13.87
N MET A 100 8.64 -2.26 -12.53
CA MET A 100 9.39 -1.32 -11.71
C MET A 100 10.90 -1.53 -11.87
N MET A 101 11.39 -2.77 -11.86
CA MET A 101 12.81 -3.08 -12.01
C MET A 101 13.35 -2.82 -13.43
N GLU A 102 12.51 -2.94 -14.45
CA GLU A 102 12.81 -2.60 -15.84
C GLU A 102 12.82 -1.09 -16.12
N SER A 103 12.29 -0.29 -15.19
CA SER A 103 12.22 1.17 -15.29
C SER A 103 13.07 1.83 -14.19
N TYR A 104 12.47 2.17 -13.06
CA TYR A 104 13.12 2.85 -11.92
C TYR A 104 14.27 2.05 -11.33
N GLY A 105 14.14 0.71 -11.29
CA GLY A 105 15.20 -0.17 -10.81
C GLY A 105 16.46 -0.17 -11.66
N LYS A 106 16.50 0.46 -12.85
CA LYS A 106 17.73 0.64 -13.62
C LYS A 106 18.61 1.79 -13.09
N TYR A 107 18.04 2.71 -12.31
CA TYR A 107 18.77 3.84 -11.76
C TYR A 107 19.58 3.41 -10.53
N GLN A 108 20.91 3.51 -10.64
CA GLN A 108 21.84 2.95 -9.66
C GLN A 108 21.63 3.41 -8.21
N PRO A 109 21.37 4.71 -7.93
CA PRO A 109 21.14 5.17 -6.56
C PRO A 109 19.97 4.51 -5.84
N ASP A 110 18.94 4.08 -6.58
CA ASP A 110 17.72 3.50 -6.01
C ASP A 110 17.60 1.98 -6.23
N HIS A 111 18.42 1.41 -7.13
CA HIS A 111 18.40 -0.01 -7.51
C HIS A 111 18.36 -0.94 -6.30
N ASP A 112 19.29 -0.78 -5.36
CA ASP A 112 19.42 -1.69 -4.22
C ASP A 112 18.21 -1.61 -3.28
N MET A 113 17.64 -0.41 -3.10
CA MET A 113 16.42 -0.24 -2.31
C MET A 113 15.23 -0.89 -3.01
N LEU A 114 15.02 -0.59 -4.30
CA LEU A 114 13.87 -1.08 -5.06
C LEU A 114 13.91 -2.60 -5.26
N LYS A 115 15.09 -3.18 -5.49
CA LYS A 115 15.29 -4.63 -5.59
C LYS A 115 14.77 -5.39 -4.37
N TYR A 116 14.85 -4.78 -3.19
CA TYR A 116 14.35 -5.36 -1.94
C TYR A 116 13.07 -4.69 -1.45
N SER A 117 12.34 -4.00 -2.32
CA SER A 117 11.04 -3.41 -2.01
C SER A 117 9.93 -4.17 -2.71
N PHE A 118 9.00 -4.71 -1.93
CA PHE A 118 7.91 -5.53 -2.43
C PHE A 118 6.71 -4.65 -2.78
N PRO A 119 6.18 -4.71 -4.00
CA PRO A 119 5.00 -3.93 -4.38
C PRO A 119 3.74 -4.50 -3.73
N ILE A 120 3.01 -3.64 -3.03
CA ILE A 120 1.75 -3.98 -2.37
C ILE A 120 0.54 -3.37 -3.08
N ALA A 121 0.74 -2.31 -3.85
CA ALA A 121 -0.32 -1.65 -4.62
C ALA A 121 0.26 -1.00 -5.87
N ALA A 122 -0.55 -0.92 -6.93
CA ALA A 122 -0.11 -0.32 -8.18
C ALA A 122 -1.27 0.22 -9.01
N PHE A 123 -1.01 1.22 -9.83
CA PHE A 123 -1.92 1.70 -10.87
C PHE A 123 -1.19 2.59 -11.87
N ASN A 124 -1.43 2.38 -13.16
CA ASN A 124 -0.91 3.23 -14.25
C ASN A 124 0.60 3.55 -14.16
N GLY A 125 1.42 2.57 -13.76
CA GLY A 125 2.87 2.73 -13.63
C GLY A 125 3.32 3.46 -12.36
N GLY A 126 2.42 3.73 -11.42
CA GLY A 126 2.74 4.06 -10.04
C GLY A 126 2.68 2.83 -9.14
N TRP A 127 3.55 2.78 -8.13
CA TRP A 127 3.61 1.69 -7.16
C TRP A 127 3.69 2.21 -5.73
N TYR A 128 3.04 1.50 -4.81
CA TYR A 128 3.38 1.53 -3.40
C TYR A 128 4.14 0.27 -3.04
N VAL A 129 5.34 0.45 -2.51
CA VAL A 129 6.25 -0.64 -2.14
C VAL A 129 6.65 -0.57 -0.68
N ILE A 130 6.93 -1.73 -0.07
CA ILE A 130 7.49 -1.83 1.29
C ILE A 130 8.89 -2.42 1.21
N PRO A 131 9.92 -1.74 1.75
CA PRO A 131 11.28 -2.27 1.79
C PRO A 131 11.35 -3.44 2.79
N THR A 132 11.88 -4.56 2.33
CA THR A 132 12.11 -5.78 3.12
C THR A 132 13.49 -5.78 3.78
N ARG A 133 14.40 -4.91 3.31
CA ARG A 133 15.73 -4.66 3.86
C ARG A 133 15.89 -3.16 4.18
N ARG A 134 17.12 -2.74 4.52
CA ARG A 134 17.43 -1.32 4.72
C ARG A 134 17.16 -0.52 3.44
N HIS A 135 16.73 0.73 3.61
CA HIS A 135 16.54 1.71 2.55
C HIS A 135 17.32 3.00 2.87
N ASN A 136 17.47 3.87 1.86
CA ASN A 136 18.28 5.10 1.93
C ASN A 136 17.46 6.38 2.22
N LEU A 137 16.13 6.33 2.20
CA LEU A 137 15.27 7.53 2.31
C LEU A 137 15.18 8.15 3.72
N ASN A 138 15.06 7.32 4.78
CA ASN A 138 14.96 7.81 6.15
C ASN A 138 15.43 6.74 7.14
N SER A 139 16.47 7.02 7.93
CA SER A 139 17.08 6.04 8.82
C SER A 139 16.25 5.70 10.07
N VAL A 140 15.24 6.51 10.41
CA VAL A 140 14.36 6.29 11.57
C VAL A 140 13.24 5.32 11.23
N LEU A 141 12.75 5.36 9.99
CA LEU A 141 11.68 4.47 9.53
C LEU A 141 12.29 3.14 9.11
N LYS A 142 11.72 2.03 9.57
CA LYS A 142 12.23 0.70 9.24
C LYS A 142 11.62 0.14 7.95
N ARG A 143 10.30 0.34 7.78
CA ARG A 143 9.48 -0.19 6.68
C ARG A 143 8.38 0.80 6.31
N PRO A 144 8.74 1.99 5.82
CA PRO A 144 7.76 2.92 5.28
C PRO A 144 7.06 2.33 4.06
N VAL A 145 5.91 2.89 3.71
CA VAL A 145 5.36 2.71 2.37
C VAL A 145 5.97 3.79 1.48
N ILE A 146 6.67 3.35 0.45
CA ILE A 146 7.37 4.20 -0.51
C ILE A 146 6.52 4.26 -1.78
N SER A 147 6.28 5.48 -2.27
CA SER A 147 5.71 5.71 -3.59
C SER A 147 6.83 5.71 -4.63
N VAL A 148 6.64 4.94 -5.70
CA VAL A 148 7.51 4.93 -6.88
C VAL A 148 6.65 5.33 -8.06
N HIS A 149 6.83 6.54 -8.55
CA HIS A 149 6.22 7.02 -9.79
C HIS A 149 7.12 8.15 -10.30
N GLN A 150 6.71 9.42 -10.28
CA GLN A 150 7.57 10.53 -10.74
C GLN A 150 8.86 10.68 -9.92
N ASP A 151 8.75 10.49 -8.61
CA ASP A 151 9.84 10.46 -7.66
C ASP A 151 9.75 9.20 -6.79
N ILE A 152 10.78 8.95 -5.97
CA ILE A 152 10.85 7.83 -5.04
C ILE A 152 10.90 8.36 -3.62
N ASP A 153 9.73 8.43 -2.99
CA ASP A 153 9.56 9.10 -1.70
C ASP A 153 8.73 8.29 -0.72
N ILE A 154 8.98 8.54 0.57
CA ILE A 154 8.16 7.98 1.64
C ILE A 154 6.81 8.68 1.63
N TYR A 155 5.73 7.93 1.43
CA TYR A 155 4.36 8.46 1.47
C TYR A 155 3.68 8.18 2.80
N PHE A 156 4.00 7.04 3.42
CA PHE A 156 3.45 6.68 4.73
C PHE A 156 4.52 6.09 5.63
N TYR A 157 4.42 6.36 6.93
CA TYR A 157 5.40 5.87 7.90
C TYR A 157 5.40 4.36 8.07
N THR A 158 4.23 3.74 7.97
CA THR A 158 4.02 2.29 8.01
C THR A 158 2.76 1.94 7.21
N ILE A 159 2.53 0.65 6.97
CA ILE A 159 1.29 0.17 6.36
C ILE A 159 0.06 0.49 7.21
N GLU A 160 0.16 0.43 8.55
CA GLU A 160 -0.98 0.81 9.42
C GLU A 160 -1.33 2.28 9.24
N LYS A 161 -0.32 3.16 9.15
CA LYS A 161 -0.56 4.58 8.89
C LYS A 161 -1.12 4.83 7.50
N MET A 162 -0.71 4.07 6.48
CA MET A 162 -1.34 4.13 5.17
C MET A 162 -2.83 3.81 5.25
N VAL A 163 -3.19 2.68 5.87
CA VAL A 163 -4.58 2.23 5.95
C VAL A 163 -5.43 3.15 6.83
N GLU A 164 -4.90 3.64 7.96
CA GLU A 164 -5.56 4.64 8.81
C GLU A 164 -5.85 5.94 8.04
N THR A 165 -4.89 6.39 7.23
CA THR A 165 -5.04 7.61 6.41
C THR A 165 -6.10 7.39 5.33
N CYS A 166 -6.02 6.27 4.60
CA CYS A 166 -6.97 5.92 3.55
C CYS A 166 -8.39 5.77 4.10
N ALA A 167 -8.55 5.11 5.25
CA ALA A 167 -9.86 4.96 5.89
C ALA A 167 -10.47 6.31 6.22
N GLU A 168 -9.69 7.23 6.80
CA GLU A 168 -10.20 8.57 7.15
C GLU A 168 -10.52 9.42 5.91
N TRP A 169 -9.81 9.25 4.78
CA TRP A 169 -10.22 9.88 3.52
C TRP A 169 -11.56 9.36 3.04
N VAL A 170 -11.71 8.04 2.96
CA VAL A 170 -12.95 7.44 2.47
C VAL A 170 -14.10 7.75 3.41
N GLU A 171 -13.92 7.73 4.73
CA GLU A 171 -15.01 8.06 5.68
C GLU A 171 -15.52 9.50 5.58
N HIS A 172 -14.74 10.41 5.00
CA HIS A 172 -15.13 11.81 4.95
C HIS A 172 -16.29 12.08 3.98
N ASP A 173 -17.15 13.03 4.34
CA ASP A 173 -18.38 13.35 3.59
C ASP A 173 -18.11 13.82 2.16
N ASN A 174 -17.01 14.54 1.95
CA ASN A 174 -16.58 15.02 0.63
C ASN A 174 -15.92 13.97 -0.26
N TYR A 175 -15.77 12.72 0.20
CA TYR A 175 -15.16 11.68 -0.61
C TYR A 175 -16.12 11.24 -1.72
N SER A 176 -15.67 11.42 -2.96
CA SER A 176 -16.41 11.10 -4.18
C SER A 176 -15.99 9.74 -4.75
N PRO A 177 -16.89 8.99 -5.41
CA PRO A 177 -16.58 7.71 -6.06
C PRO A 177 -15.51 7.77 -7.15
N ASP A 178 -15.28 8.93 -7.76
CA ASP A 178 -14.18 9.15 -8.70
C ASP A 178 -12.81 9.31 -8.00
N GLY A 179 -12.76 9.16 -6.67
CA GLY A 179 -11.56 9.32 -5.86
C GLY A 179 -11.08 10.77 -5.75
N LEU A 180 -11.81 11.72 -6.34
CA LEU A 180 -11.44 13.13 -6.28
C LEU A 180 -11.80 13.72 -4.93
N TYR A 181 -10.85 14.46 -4.38
CA TYR A 181 -10.95 15.00 -3.04
C TYR A 181 -10.30 16.39 -3.01
N PRO A 182 -10.84 17.37 -2.26
CA PRO A 182 -10.16 18.64 -2.11
C PRO A 182 -8.79 18.44 -1.47
N GLU A 183 -7.72 18.85 -2.18
CA GLU A 183 -6.33 18.68 -1.76
C GLU A 183 -6.09 19.18 -0.31
N SER A 184 -6.73 20.28 0.09
CA SER A 184 -6.61 20.83 1.43
C SER A 184 -7.07 19.86 2.53
N VAL A 185 -8.16 19.13 2.30
CA VAL A 185 -8.68 18.13 3.24
C VAL A 185 -7.82 16.87 3.18
N GLU A 186 -7.37 16.51 1.98
CA GLU A 186 -6.45 15.38 1.78
C GLU A 186 -5.19 15.54 2.63
N MET A 187 -4.54 16.69 2.46
CA MET A 187 -3.29 17.05 3.15
C MET A 187 -3.49 17.24 4.64
N GLN A 188 -4.66 17.69 5.09
CA GLN A 188 -4.99 17.76 6.50
C GLN A 188 -4.99 16.38 7.15
N ILE A 189 -5.70 15.41 6.54
CA ILE A 189 -5.77 14.03 7.03
C ILE A 189 -4.39 13.37 6.91
N TRP A 190 -3.65 13.61 5.82
CA TRP A 190 -2.31 13.08 5.67
C TRP A 190 -1.37 13.54 6.77
N ARG A 191 -1.31 14.85 7.05
CA ARG A 191 -0.43 15.44 8.06
C ARG A 191 -0.79 14.99 9.48
N LYS A 192 -2.06 14.66 9.74
CA LYS A 192 -2.52 14.09 11.01
C LYS A 192 -1.86 12.74 11.27
N HIS A 193 -1.80 11.87 10.26
CA HIS A 193 -1.30 10.49 10.41
C HIS A 193 0.19 10.34 10.11
N ASN A 194 0.72 11.13 9.19
CA ASN A 194 2.11 11.11 8.74
C ASN A 194 2.69 12.54 8.75
N PRO A 195 2.84 13.15 9.94
CA PRO A 195 3.34 14.52 10.05
C PRO A 195 4.70 14.69 9.38
N ALA A 196 4.98 15.86 8.80
CA ALA A 196 6.29 16.21 8.22
C ALA A 196 6.84 15.30 7.10
N ILE A 197 6.02 14.41 6.50
CA ILE A 197 6.36 13.84 5.19
C ILE A 197 6.28 14.94 4.12
N PHE A 198 5.19 15.71 4.14
CA PHE A 198 4.92 16.81 3.22
C PHE A 198 4.87 18.12 4.00
N SER A 199 6.05 18.69 4.25
CA SER A 199 6.25 19.97 4.92
C SER A 199 6.86 21.00 3.99
#